data_AF-A0AAX3RI76-F1
#
_entry.id   AF-A0AAX3RI76-F1
#
_cell.length_a   1.000
_cell.length_b   1.000
_cell.length_c   1.000
_cell.angle_alpha   90.00
_cell.angle_beta   90.00
_cell.angle_gamma   90.00
#
_symmetry.space_group_name_H-M   'P 1'
#
loop_
_entity.id
_entity.type
_entity.pdbx_description
1 polymer ?
#
loop_
_entity_poly.entity_id
_entity_poly.type
_entity_poly.pdbx_seq_one_letter_code
_entity_poly.pdbx_strand_id
1 'polypeptide(L)'
;MKKMKVSTILEGSHSLMNDVVIGTAKILEDAEIVLKIDDLLKERGITQQDLAMMTGMRIGTVSQIVNGKGISFNKVQLLAIMVALQVTNLSDLIEFRLPQDIKEKYEQNSKEWVETREMPIELKELYRDNMVKATVNKLK
;
A
#
# COMPACT_ATOMS: atom_id res chain seq x y z
N MET A 1 10.76 10.02 -8.14
CA MET A 1 9.84 9.20 -7.29
C MET A 1 8.73 10.09 -6.74
N LYS A 2 7.48 9.65 -6.84
CA LYS A 2 6.33 10.35 -6.23
C LYS A 2 6.12 9.80 -4.81
N LYS A 3 5.94 10.68 -3.84
CA LYS A 3 5.68 10.30 -2.44
C LYS A 3 4.30 10.77 -2.01
N MET A 4 3.65 9.99 -1.15
CA MET A 4 2.33 10.28 -0.57
C MET A 4 2.33 9.89 0.90
N LYS A 5 1.72 10.71 1.75
CA LYS A 5 1.49 10.36 3.16
C LYS A 5 0.31 9.40 3.26
N VAL A 6 0.41 8.40 4.13
CA VAL A 6 -0.68 7.44 4.35
C VAL A 6 -1.93 8.14 4.88
N SER A 7 -1.80 9.14 5.76
CA SER A 7 -2.91 9.97 6.23
C SER A 7 -3.78 10.52 5.09
N THR A 8 -3.17 11.06 4.03
CA THR A 8 -3.89 11.58 2.85
C THR A 8 -4.68 10.50 2.11
N ILE A 9 -4.18 9.26 2.09
CA ILE A 9 -4.90 8.13 1.47
C ILE A 9 -6.08 7.68 2.33
N LEU A 10 -5.90 7.65 3.66
CA LEU A 10 -6.93 7.24 4.59
C LEU A 10 -8.14 8.17 4.56
N GLU A 11 -7.91 9.48 4.45
CA GLU A 11 -8.98 10.48 4.28
C GLU A 11 -9.88 10.19 3.08
N GLY A 12 -9.29 9.81 1.94
CA GLY A 12 -10.05 9.45 0.73
C GLY A 12 -10.73 8.08 0.79
N SER A 13 -10.29 7.19 1.70
CA SER A 13 -10.67 5.77 1.72
C SER A 13 -11.86 5.45 2.63
N HIS A 14 -12.37 6.42 3.39
CA HIS A 14 -13.43 6.23 4.37
C HIS A 14 -14.72 5.63 3.80
N SER A 15 -15.03 5.83 2.52
CA SER A 15 -16.21 5.23 1.87
C SER A 15 -15.97 3.83 1.29
N LEU A 16 -14.72 3.39 1.20
CA LEU A 16 -14.34 2.14 0.52
C LEU A 16 -14.08 0.98 1.49
N MET A 17 -13.79 1.29 2.75
CA MET A 17 -13.41 0.32 3.77
C MET A 17 -14.18 0.58 5.07
N ASN A 18 -14.42 -0.46 5.85
CA ASN A 18 -15.06 -0.31 7.15
C ASN A 18 -14.11 0.34 8.18
N ASP A 19 -14.69 0.88 9.25
CA ASP A 19 -13.96 1.59 10.31
C ASP A 19 -12.87 0.75 11.00
N VAL A 20 -13.02 -0.58 11.06
CA VAL A 20 -12.01 -1.47 11.67
C VAL A 20 -10.75 -1.51 10.81
N VAL A 21 -10.90 -1.59 9.49
CA VAL A 21 -9.79 -1.57 8.53
C VAL A 21 -9.11 -0.20 8.55
N ILE A 22 -9.88 0.89 8.47
CA ILE A 22 -9.33 2.24 8.51
C ILE A 22 -8.60 2.50 9.84
N GLY A 23 -9.21 2.11 10.97
CA GLY A 23 -8.60 2.25 12.30
C GLY A 23 -7.30 1.48 12.45
N THR A 24 -7.20 0.29 11.87
CA THR A 24 -5.96 -0.50 11.86
C THR A 24 -4.88 0.19 11.02
N ALA A 25 -5.24 0.69 9.83
CA ALA A 25 -4.30 1.36 8.94
C ALA A 25 -3.81 2.72 9.48
N LYS A 26 -4.59 3.40 10.32
CA LYS A 26 -4.20 4.64 11.01
C LYS A 26 -2.96 4.50 11.88
N ILE A 27 -2.62 3.30 12.35
CA ILE A 27 -1.35 3.04 13.08
C ILE A 27 -0.12 3.43 12.23
N LEU A 28 -0.26 3.42 10.91
CA LEU A 28 0.79 3.80 9.97
C LEU A 28 0.51 5.15 9.28
N GLU A 29 -0.26 6.05 9.89
CA GLU A 29 -0.63 7.34 9.25
C GLU A 29 0.57 8.22 8.87
N ASP A 30 1.65 8.14 9.64
CA ASP A 30 2.90 8.87 9.40
C ASP A 30 3.81 8.25 8.34
N ALA A 31 3.50 7.02 7.90
CA ALA A 31 4.25 6.33 6.86
C ALA A 31 4.07 6.99 5.48
N GLU A 32 4.95 6.63 4.56
CA GLU A 32 4.94 7.13 3.19
C GLU A 32 4.77 5.98 2.18
N ILE A 33 3.96 6.23 1.15
CA ILE A 33 3.89 5.40 -0.04
C ILE A 33 4.74 6.07 -1.12
N VAL A 34 5.70 5.35 -1.67
CA VAL A 34 6.61 5.82 -2.71
C VAL A 34 6.35 5.07 -4.00
N LEU A 35 5.94 5.79 -5.04
CA LEU A 35 5.73 5.27 -6.38
C LEU A 35 6.95 5.58 -7.26
N LYS A 36 7.46 4.53 -7.91
CA LYS A 36 8.70 4.54 -8.69
C LYS A 36 8.46 4.46 -10.20
N ILE A 37 7.22 4.23 -10.62
CA ILE A 37 6.87 4.00 -12.03
C ILE A 37 7.31 5.17 -12.92
N ASP A 38 7.12 6.41 -12.50
CA ASP A 38 7.56 7.59 -13.28
C ASP A 38 9.07 7.62 -13.52
N ASP A 39 9.87 7.19 -12.55
CA ASP A 39 11.33 7.12 -12.71
C ASP A 39 11.71 5.97 -13.64
N LEU A 40 11.06 4.81 -13.50
CA LEU A 40 11.26 3.67 -14.39
C LEU A 40 10.96 4.03 -15.86
N LEU A 41 9.96 4.87 -16.11
CA LEU A 41 9.65 5.39 -17.46
C LEU A 41 10.79 6.28 -17.97
N LYS A 42 11.28 7.21 -17.14
CA LYS A 42 12.39 8.12 -17.48
C LYS A 42 13.69 7.37 -17.75
N GLU A 43 14.05 6.41 -16.91
CA GLU A 43 15.24 5.56 -17.06
C GLU A 43 15.23 4.77 -18.37
N ARG A 44 14.03 4.38 -18.83
CA ARG A 44 13.83 3.65 -20.09
C ARG A 44 13.57 4.56 -21.30
N GLY A 45 13.50 5.87 -21.11
CA GLY A 45 13.22 6.83 -22.18
C GLY A 45 11.83 6.68 -22.81
N ILE A 46 10.84 6.20 -22.05
CA ILE A 46 9.46 6.00 -22.52
C ILE A 46 8.47 6.92 -21.79
N THR A 47 7.33 7.18 -22.43
CA THR A 47 6.27 8.04 -21.89
C THR A 47 5.16 7.24 -21.22
N GLN A 48 4.26 7.93 -20.51
CA GLN A 48 3.03 7.30 -20.01
C GLN A 48 2.12 6.80 -21.15
N GLN A 49 2.17 7.44 -22.33
CA GLN A 49 1.46 6.99 -23.53
C GLN A 49 2.01 5.67 -24.02
N ASP A 50 3.34 5.50 -24.03
CA ASP A 50 3.96 4.23 -24.41
C ASP A 50 3.58 3.12 -23.43
N LEU A 51 3.62 3.40 -22.12
CA LEU A 51 3.18 2.44 -21.11
C LEU A 51 1.70 2.04 -21.30
N ALA A 52 0.83 2.99 -21.65
CA ALA A 52 -0.57 2.69 -21.96
C ALA A 52 -0.70 1.72 -23.14
N MET A 53 0.06 1.95 -24.21
CA MET A 53 0.09 1.07 -25.39
C MET A 53 0.65 -0.32 -25.07
N MET A 54 1.72 -0.41 -24.28
CA MET A 54 2.35 -1.69 -23.89
C MET A 54 1.45 -2.53 -22.98
N THR A 55 0.67 -1.88 -22.12
CA THR A 55 -0.19 -2.56 -21.12
C THR A 55 -1.62 -2.76 -21.59
N GLY A 56 -2.05 -2.07 -22.65
CA GLY A 56 -3.44 -2.00 -23.09
C GLY A 56 -4.35 -1.21 -22.14
N MET A 57 -3.80 -0.52 -21.14
CA MET A 57 -4.58 0.29 -20.21
C MET A 57 -4.95 1.64 -20.83
N ARG A 58 -6.07 2.23 -20.37
CA ARG A 58 -6.41 3.61 -20.74
C ARG A 58 -5.32 4.57 -20.22
N ILE A 59 -4.94 5.55 -21.03
CA ILE A 59 -3.94 6.56 -20.64
C ILE A 59 -4.31 7.28 -19.32
N GLY A 60 -5.60 7.54 -19.09
CA GLY A 60 -6.08 8.11 -17.82
C GLY A 60 -5.79 7.21 -16.61
N THR A 61 -5.91 5.89 -16.76
CA THR A 61 -5.59 4.91 -15.72
C THR A 61 -4.09 4.85 -15.45
N VAL A 62 -3.26 4.84 -16.51
CA VAL A 62 -1.80 4.95 -16.36
C VAL A 62 -1.44 6.22 -15.61
N SER A 63 -1.99 7.35 -16.02
CA SER A 63 -1.72 8.65 -15.38
C SER A 63 -2.12 8.67 -13.91
N GLN A 64 -3.25 8.07 -13.56
CA GLN A 64 -3.66 7.93 -12.17
C GLN A 64 -2.64 7.11 -11.37
N ILE A 65 -2.28 5.93 -11.85
CA ILE A 65 -1.32 5.03 -11.19
C ILE A 65 0.04 5.70 -11.02
N VAL A 66 0.60 6.27 -12.09
CA VAL A 66 1.94 6.89 -12.08
C VAL A 66 1.99 8.09 -11.11
N ASN A 67 0.91 8.87 -11.04
CA ASN A 67 0.83 10.03 -10.16
C ASN A 67 0.34 9.71 -8.74
N GLY A 68 0.02 8.45 -8.45
CA GLY A 68 -0.57 8.05 -7.16
C GLY A 68 -1.96 8.63 -6.90
N LYS A 69 -2.70 8.93 -7.95
CA LYS A 69 -4.09 9.35 -7.84
C LYS A 69 -4.99 8.12 -7.81
N GLY A 70 -6.05 8.19 -7.03
CA GLY A 70 -6.95 7.07 -6.81
C GLY A 70 -6.45 6.15 -5.69
N ILE A 71 -7.39 5.39 -5.12
CA ILE A 71 -7.17 4.64 -3.87
C ILE A 71 -6.79 3.18 -4.16
N SER A 72 -7.11 2.67 -5.35
CA SER A 72 -6.88 1.27 -5.69
C SER A 72 -6.32 1.10 -7.11
N PHE A 73 -5.40 0.15 -7.22
CA PHE A 73 -5.04 -0.53 -8.46
C PHE A 73 -5.06 -2.03 -8.16
N ASN A 74 -5.40 -2.84 -9.16
CA ASN A 74 -5.56 -4.28 -8.98
C ASN A 74 -4.30 -5.05 -9.41
N LYS A 75 -4.29 -6.36 -9.11
CA LYS A 75 -3.16 -7.25 -9.40
C LYS A 75 -2.90 -7.39 -10.91
N VAL A 76 -3.93 -7.40 -11.75
CA VAL A 76 -3.80 -7.52 -13.21
C VAL A 76 -3.09 -6.28 -13.78
N GLN A 77 -3.44 -5.08 -13.32
CA GLN A 77 -2.78 -3.83 -13.70
C GLN A 77 -1.31 -3.83 -13.29
N LEU A 78 -1.00 -4.27 -12.07
CA LEU A 78 0.39 -4.40 -11.61
C LEU A 78 1.18 -5.37 -12.49
N LEU A 79 0.65 -6.56 -12.76
CA LEU A 79 1.31 -7.56 -13.60
C LEU A 79 1.55 -7.05 -15.02
N ALA A 80 0.58 -6.35 -15.61
CA ALA A 80 0.74 -5.73 -16.92
C ALA A 80 1.88 -4.69 -16.91
N ILE A 81 1.95 -3.84 -15.89
CA ILE A 81 3.05 -2.88 -15.72
C ILE A 81 4.38 -3.61 -15.50
N MET A 82 4.41 -4.67 -14.71
CA MET A 82 5.63 -5.46 -14.48
C MET A 82 6.17 -6.06 -15.79
N VAL A 83 5.29 -6.61 -16.63
CA VAL A 83 5.64 -7.10 -17.97
C VAL A 83 6.13 -5.96 -18.85
N ALA A 84 5.41 -4.84 -18.93
CA ALA A 84 5.79 -3.71 -19.78
C ALA A 84 7.14 -3.08 -19.37
N LEU A 85 7.43 -3.02 -18.07
CA LEU A 85 8.65 -2.42 -17.53
C LEU A 85 9.76 -3.44 -17.29
N GLN A 86 9.52 -4.74 -17.51
CA GLN A 86 10.48 -5.82 -17.29
C GLN A 86 11.08 -5.79 -15.87
N VAL A 87 10.21 -5.68 -14.86
CA VAL A 87 10.61 -5.73 -13.44
C VAL A 87 10.18 -7.04 -12.81
N THR A 88 10.91 -7.47 -11.77
CA THR A 88 10.71 -8.79 -11.15
C THR A 88 10.08 -8.70 -9.77
N ASN A 89 10.19 -7.54 -9.10
CA ASN A 89 9.68 -7.35 -7.74
C ASN A 89 8.66 -6.21 -7.70
N LEU A 90 7.62 -6.37 -6.87
CA LEU A 90 6.65 -5.30 -6.62
C LEU A 90 7.33 -4.04 -6.04
N SER A 91 8.39 -4.22 -5.25
CA SER A 91 9.20 -3.14 -4.66
C SER A 91 9.87 -2.24 -5.70
N ASP A 92 10.02 -2.72 -6.94
CA ASP A 92 10.54 -1.94 -8.06
C ASP A 92 9.52 -0.90 -8.51
N LEU A 93 8.21 -1.15 -8.30
CA LEU A 93 7.11 -0.25 -8.67
C LEU A 93 6.66 0.64 -7.51
N ILE A 94 6.54 0.07 -6.31
CA ILE A 94 5.97 0.71 -5.12
C ILE A 94 6.72 0.29 -3.85
N GLU A 95 6.94 1.24 -2.94
CA GLU A 95 7.60 1.01 -1.66
C GLU A 95 6.81 1.68 -0.53
N PHE A 96 6.66 1.00 0.60
CA PHE A 96 6.09 1.56 1.82
C PHE A 96 7.22 1.87 2.80
N ARG A 97 7.35 3.14 3.21
CA ARG A 97 8.37 3.61 4.13
C ARG A 97 7.72 3.95 5.47
N LEU A 98 7.95 3.10 6.45
CA LEU A 98 7.47 3.29 7.82
C LEU A 98 8.42 4.23 8.58
N PRO A 99 7.93 4.94 9.63
CA PRO A 99 8.80 5.55 10.62
C PRO A 99 9.79 4.54 11.19
N GLN A 100 11.02 4.98 11.48
CA GLN A 100 12.13 4.08 11.80
C GLN A 100 11.86 3.26 13.07
N ASP A 101 11.32 3.89 14.10
CA ASP A 101 10.91 3.26 15.36
C ASP A 101 9.83 2.19 15.15
N ILE A 102 8.83 2.46 14.31
CA ILE A 102 7.77 1.50 13.99
C ILE A 102 8.33 0.34 13.18
N LYS A 103 9.20 0.63 12.21
CA LYS A 103 9.87 -0.39 11.39
C LYS A 103 10.68 -1.36 12.25
N GLU A 104 11.57 -0.84 13.09
CA GLU A 104 12.42 -1.63 14.00
C GLU A 104 11.57 -2.48 14.94
N LYS A 105 10.51 -1.89 15.52
CA LYS A 105 9.56 -2.61 16.38
C LYS A 105 8.89 -3.76 15.63
N TYR A 106 8.41 -3.54 14.41
CA TYR A 106 7.74 -4.59 13.62
C TYR A 106 8.71 -5.69 13.18
N GLU A 107 9.94 -5.35 12.81
CA GLU A 107 10.98 -6.32 12.48
C GLU A 107 11.31 -7.21 13.69
N GLN A 108 11.49 -6.61 14.87
CA GLN A 108 11.74 -7.35 16.10
C GLN A 108 10.55 -8.24 16.49
N ASN A 109 9.34 -7.67 16.54
CA ASN A 109 8.12 -8.40 16.88
C ASN A 109 7.86 -9.57 15.94
N SER A 110 8.09 -9.39 14.63
CA SER A 110 7.93 -10.43 13.62
C SER A 110 8.91 -11.57 13.86
N LYS A 111 10.18 -11.25 14.13
CA LYS A 111 11.23 -12.23 14.41
C LYS A 111 10.90 -13.04 15.66
N GLU A 112 10.61 -12.37 16.78
CA GLU A 112 10.27 -13.02 18.04
C GLU A 112 9.02 -13.89 17.90
N TRP A 113 8.00 -13.43 17.17
CA TRP A 113 6.78 -14.22 16.97
C TRP A 113 7.04 -15.51 16.19
N VAL A 114 7.90 -15.48 15.17
CA VAL A 114 8.29 -16.72 14.46
C VAL A 114 9.03 -17.69 15.39
N GLU A 115 9.92 -17.18 16.23
CA GLU A 115 10.74 -17.97 17.15
C GLU A 115 9.93 -18.57 18.30
N THR A 116 9.10 -17.75 18.95
CA THR A 116 8.36 -18.11 20.17
C THR A 116 6.97 -18.68 19.90
N ARG A 117 6.42 -18.42 18.69
CA ARG A 117 5.00 -18.62 18.35
C ARG A 117 4.03 -17.80 19.21
N GLU A 118 4.53 -16.81 19.93
CA GLU A 118 3.72 -15.91 20.74
C GLU A 118 3.44 -14.60 20.02
N MET A 119 2.16 -14.27 19.88
CA MET A 119 1.74 -13.00 19.28
C MET A 119 2.14 -11.81 20.19
N PRO A 120 2.68 -10.72 19.62
CA PRO A 120 3.00 -9.49 20.36
C PRO A 120 1.81 -8.94 21.14
N ILE A 121 2.06 -8.36 22.32
CA ILE A 121 1.00 -7.91 23.24
C ILE A 121 0.13 -6.84 22.57
N GLU A 122 0.72 -5.86 21.91
CA GLU A 122 -0.01 -4.77 21.25
C GLU A 122 -0.88 -5.30 20.11
N LEU A 123 -0.44 -6.37 19.42
CA LEU A 123 -1.24 -7.02 18.39
C LEU A 123 -2.41 -7.83 18.99
N LYS A 124 -2.22 -8.45 20.17
CA LYS A 124 -3.31 -9.11 20.92
C LYS A 124 -4.37 -8.11 21.36
N GLU A 125 -3.96 -6.93 21.84
CA GLU A 125 -4.85 -5.84 22.23
C GLU A 125 -5.62 -5.30 21.01
N LEU A 126 -4.92 -4.99 19.92
CA LEU A 126 -5.53 -4.58 18.66
C LEU A 126 -6.54 -5.62 18.15
N TYR A 127 -6.20 -6.91 18.22
CA TYR A 127 -7.10 -8.00 17.84
C TYR A 127 -8.38 -8.01 18.68
N ARG A 128 -8.26 -7.89 20.02
CA ARG A 128 -9.41 -7.82 20.94
C ARG A 128 -10.31 -6.64 20.60
N ASP A 129 -9.73 -5.45 20.43
CA ASP A 129 -10.47 -4.23 20.12
C ASP A 129 -11.19 -4.34 18.77
N ASN A 130 -10.53 -4.90 17.76
CA ASN A 130 -11.12 -5.12 16.44
C ASN A 130 -12.27 -6.13 16.49
N MET A 131 -12.19 -7.19 17.31
CA MET A 131 -13.31 -8.13 17.50
C MET A 131 -14.55 -7.46 18.10
N VAL A 132 -14.35 -6.59 19.11
CA VAL A 132 -15.46 -5.85 19.74
C VAL A 132 -16.10 -4.91 18.71
N LYS A 133 -15.30 -4.10 18.03
CA LYS A 133 -15.79 -3.16 17.00
C LYS A 133 -16.52 -3.87 15.86
N ALA A 134 -15.96 -4.99 15.36
CA ALA A 134 -16.58 -5.77 14.30
C ALA A 134 -17.93 -6.38 14.74
N THR A 135 -18.08 -6.75 16.01
CA THR A 135 -19.33 -7.29 16.56
C THR A 135 -20.39 -6.21 16.70
N VAL A 136 -20.01 -5.04 17.24
CA VAL A 136 -20.93 -3.88 17.37
C VAL A 136 -21.42 -3.43 15.99
N ASN A 137 -20.55 -3.41 14.98
CA ASN A 137 -20.92 -3.01 13.62
C ASN A 137 -21.90 -3.99 12.94
N LYS A 138 -21.96 -5.26 13.36
CA LYS A 138 -22.95 -6.23 12.83
C LYS A 138 -24.35 -6.06 13.42
N LEU A 139 -24.47 -5.35 14.55
CA LEU A 139 -25.73 -5.13 15.27
C LEU A 139 -26.40 -3.81 14.88
N LYS A 140 -25.74 -2.99 14.07
CA LYS A 140 -26.26 -1.73 13.50
C LYS A 140 -26.69 -1.98 12.06
#